data_AF-A0A0M4DPX4-F1
#
_entry.id   AF-A0A0M4DPX4-F1
#
_cell.length_a   1.000
_cell.length_b   1.000
_cell.length_c   1.000
_cell.angle_alpha   90.00
_cell.angle_beta   90.00
_cell.angle_gamma   90.00
#
_symmetry.space_group_name_H-M   'P 1'
#
loop_
_entity.id
_entity.type
_entity.pdbx_description
1 polymer ?
#
loop_
_entity_poly.entity_id
_entity_poly.type
_entity_poly.pdbx_seq_one_letter_code
_entity_poly.pdbx_strand_id
1 'polypeptide(L)'
;MTDFTTLLGPPERFRPAPPAAWQEVEAWTGAALPADYKALVDGYGDAVLLGHLFLPHPRGGDPLLTFMKEEWDTFHQAYDDHRDTLALAPVWDRLVPWAYHDWNGDVCLLVPPIEDDDGEGFGDDEWAVAVAYRQCPRIEVFEGGVGAFLTTVLGGGRGLPTGWPGGLRRWQSVDGSPLI
;
A
#
# COMPACT_ATOMS: atom_id res chain seq x y z
N MET A 1 -8.45 -14.42 -4.07
CA MET A 1 -8.00 -13.94 -2.74
C MET A 1 -6.60 -14.47 -2.50
N THR A 2 -5.64 -13.60 -2.20
CA THR A 2 -4.22 -13.99 -2.10
C THR A 2 -3.93 -14.70 -0.79
N ASP A 3 -3.15 -15.79 -0.85
CA ASP A 3 -2.60 -16.42 0.35
C ASP A 3 -1.29 -15.75 0.76
N PHE A 4 -1.39 -14.76 1.64
CA PHE A 4 -0.23 -14.11 2.23
C PHE A 4 0.65 -15.05 3.05
N THR A 5 0.13 -16.19 3.53
CA THR A 5 0.90 -17.20 4.28
C THR A 5 2.02 -17.80 3.44
N THR A 6 1.70 -18.14 2.19
CA THR A 6 2.69 -18.65 1.22
C THR A 6 3.72 -17.58 0.83
N LEU A 7 3.35 -16.29 0.85
CA LEU A 7 4.26 -15.20 0.51
C LEU A 7 5.16 -14.79 1.68
N LEU A 8 4.61 -14.56 2.87
CA LEU A 8 5.26 -13.90 4.00
C LEU A 8 5.70 -14.87 5.12
N GLY A 9 5.15 -16.09 5.14
CA GLY A 9 5.20 -17.00 6.29
C GLY A 9 3.92 -16.94 7.12
N PRO A 10 3.80 -17.71 8.21
CA PRO A 10 2.63 -17.66 9.08
C PRO A 10 2.40 -16.24 9.65
N PRO A 11 1.14 -15.78 9.77
CA PRO A 11 0.84 -14.51 10.42
C PRO A 11 1.14 -14.62 11.92
N GLU A 12 2.08 -13.81 12.43
CA GLU A 12 2.48 -13.80 13.84
C GLU A 12 1.72 -12.75 14.68
N ARG A 13 0.52 -12.34 14.27
CA ARG A 13 -0.29 -11.32 14.96
C ARG A 13 -1.71 -11.78 15.22
N PHE A 14 -2.12 -11.68 16.48
CA PHE A 14 -3.42 -12.20 16.96
C PHE A 14 -4.52 -11.13 17.10
N ARG A 15 -4.21 -9.86 16.81
CA ARG A 15 -5.13 -8.72 16.98
C ARG A 15 -5.39 -8.02 15.64
N PRO A 16 -6.38 -8.49 14.85
CA PRO A 16 -6.86 -7.73 13.70
C PRO A 16 -7.44 -6.38 14.15
N ALA A 17 -7.55 -5.43 13.23
CA ALA A 17 -8.14 -4.14 13.55
C ALA A 17 -9.65 -4.29 13.85
N PRO A 18 -10.17 -3.58 14.85
CA PRO A 18 -11.61 -3.62 15.13
C PRO A 18 -12.36 -2.94 13.96
N PRO A 19 -13.57 -3.41 13.59
CA PRO A 19 -14.32 -2.86 12.45
C PRO A 19 -14.51 -1.34 12.47
N ALA A 20 -14.65 -0.74 13.66
CA ALA A 20 -14.73 0.71 13.82
C ALA A 20 -13.48 1.45 13.32
N ALA A 21 -12.28 0.87 13.50
CA ALA A 21 -11.05 1.48 12.99
C ALA A 21 -10.96 1.44 11.47
N TRP A 22 -11.47 0.36 10.83
CA TRP A 22 -11.62 0.31 9.38
C TRP A 22 -12.66 1.32 8.89
N GLN A 23 -13.79 1.47 9.59
CA GLN A 23 -14.80 2.49 9.28
C GLN A 23 -14.26 3.92 9.38
N GLU A 24 -13.42 4.23 10.38
CA GLU A 24 -12.73 5.53 10.51
C GLU A 24 -11.79 5.81 9.32
N VAL A 25 -11.10 4.79 8.81
CA VAL A 25 -10.23 4.88 7.63
C VAL A 25 -11.06 5.06 6.35
N GLU A 26 -12.05 4.20 6.13
CA GLU A 26 -12.90 4.22 4.91
C GLU A 26 -13.77 5.49 4.82
N ALA A 27 -14.14 6.09 5.95
CA ALA A 27 -14.80 7.38 6.00
C ALA A 27 -13.89 8.56 5.59
N TRP A 28 -12.56 8.43 5.76
CA TRP A 28 -11.60 9.43 5.32
C TRP A 28 -11.20 9.24 3.84
N THR A 29 -11.02 8.00 3.38
CA THR A 29 -10.72 7.72 1.95
C THR A 29 -11.94 7.94 1.04
N GLY A 30 -13.15 7.99 1.61
CA GLY A 30 -14.40 8.13 0.85
C GLY A 30 -14.80 6.87 0.09
N ALA A 31 -14.12 5.74 0.30
CA ALA A 31 -14.33 4.49 -0.41
C ALA A 31 -14.01 3.28 0.47
N ALA A 32 -14.72 2.16 0.24
CA ALA A 32 -14.37 0.88 0.86
C ALA A 32 -13.00 0.41 0.35
N LEU A 33 -12.08 0.11 1.24
CA LEU A 33 -10.72 -0.31 0.90
C LEU A 33 -10.67 -1.77 0.41
N PRO A 34 -9.63 -2.14 -0.37
CA PRO A 34 -9.46 -3.49 -0.89
C PRO A 34 -9.52 -4.55 0.22
N ALA A 35 -10.24 -5.65 -0.05
CA ALA A 35 -10.40 -6.73 0.91
C ALA A 35 -9.07 -7.48 1.17
N ASP A 36 -8.21 -7.57 0.17
CA ASP A 36 -6.86 -8.16 0.30
C ASP A 36 -5.90 -7.25 1.06
N TYR A 37 -5.97 -5.92 0.88
CA TYR A 37 -5.24 -4.95 1.71
C TYR A 37 -5.62 -5.05 3.19
N LYS A 38 -6.93 -5.06 3.50
CA LYS A 38 -7.40 -5.23 4.88
C LYS A 38 -6.95 -6.55 5.48
N ALA A 39 -7.04 -7.65 4.72
CA ALA A 39 -6.55 -8.96 5.14
C ALA A 39 -5.02 -9.01 5.35
N LEU A 40 -4.23 -8.27 4.57
CA LEU A 40 -2.79 -8.11 4.79
C LEU A 40 -2.54 -7.39 6.12
N VAL A 41 -3.15 -6.23 6.33
CA VAL A 41 -2.94 -5.42 7.55
C VAL A 41 -3.38 -6.16 8.81
N ASP A 42 -4.58 -6.74 8.80
CA ASP A 42 -5.14 -7.49 9.93
C ASP A 42 -4.30 -8.72 10.32
N GLY A 43 -3.58 -9.33 9.37
CA GLY A 43 -2.70 -10.48 9.61
C GLY A 43 -1.24 -10.13 9.88
N TYR A 44 -0.73 -9.01 9.34
CA TYR A 44 0.70 -8.74 9.23
C TYR A 44 1.17 -7.38 9.76
N GLY A 45 0.34 -6.55 10.40
CA GLY A 45 0.79 -5.35 11.15
C GLY A 45 0.73 -4.04 10.36
N ASP A 46 1.36 -2.92 10.74
CA ASP A 46 2.29 -2.54 11.84
C ASP A 46 3.63 -3.29 11.90
N ALA A 47 4.17 -3.62 10.73
CA ALA A 47 5.39 -4.39 10.53
C ALA A 47 6.24 -3.82 9.40
N VAL A 48 7.45 -4.36 9.21
CA VAL A 48 8.29 -4.09 8.04
C VAL A 48 8.24 -5.30 7.10
N LEU A 49 7.68 -5.08 5.91
CA LEU A 49 7.75 -6.02 4.79
C LEU A 49 9.07 -5.81 4.04
N LEU A 50 9.59 -6.88 3.44
CA LEU A 50 10.82 -6.84 2.63
C LEU A 50 12.05 -6.24 3.36
N GLY A 51 12.01 -6.09 4.68
CA GLY A 51 13.03 -5.41 5.48
C GLY A 51 13.20 -3.92 5.21
N HIS A 52 12.22 -3.26 4.58
CA HIS A 52 12.25 -1.80 4.33
C HIS A 52 10.88 -1.13 4.10
N LEU A 53 9.83 -1.88 3.76
CA LEU A 53 8.50 -1.34 3.47
C LEU A 53 7.65 -1.41 4.75
N PHE A 54 7.51 -0.31 5.47
CA PHE A 54 6.66 -0.26 6.65
C PHE A 54 5.18 -0.30 6.25
N LEU A 55 4.50 -1.33 6.74
CA LEU A 55 3.07 -1.50 6.70
C LEU A 55 2.51 -0.99 8.04
N PRO A 56 1.63 0.03 8.09
CA PRO A 56 1.00 0.49 9.33
C PRO A 56 -0.27 -0.31 9.67
N HIS A 57 -0.70 -0.29 10.94
CA HIS A 57 -1.98 -0.89 11.38
C HIS A 57 -2.86 0.18 12.04
N PRO A 58 -4.21 0.11 11.93
CA PRO A 58 -5.11 1.06 12.60
C PRO A 58 -4.98 1.15 14.13
N ARG A 59 -4.32 0.17 14.76
CA ARG A 59 -3.99 0.12 16.19
C ARG A 59 -2.49 -0.14 16.45
N GLY A 60 -1.63 0.15 15.48
CA GLY A 60 -0.17 0.01 15.59
C GLY A 60 0.48 1.05 16.50
N GLY A 61 1.82 1.02 16.57
CA GLY A 61 2.60 2.06 17.25
C GLY A 61 2.47 3.41 16.54
N ASP A 62 2.41 3.39 15.21
CA ASP A 62 1.94 4.49 14.36
C ASP A 62 0.57 4.11 13.75
N PRO A 63 -0.53 4.80 14.13
CA PRO A 63 -1.87 4.45 13.65
C PRO A 63 -2.06 4.75 12.16
N LEU A 64 -2.55 3.75 11.41
CA LEU A 64 -2.73 3.82 9.95
C LEU A 64 -3.40 5.11 9.43
N LEU A 65 -4.44 5.62 10.11
CA LEU A 65 -5.15 6.83 9.67
C LEU A 65 -4.32 8.12 9.85
N THR A 66 -3.36 8.14 10.79
CA THR A 66 -2.41 9.25 10.95
C THR A 66 -1.41 9.21 9.81
N PHE A 67 -0.70 8.09 9.67
CA PHE A 67 0.22 7.78 8.57
C PHE A 67 -0.37 8.14 7.20
N MET A 68 -1.58 7.65 6.90
CA MET A 68 -2.26 7.88 5.62
C MET A 68 -2.42 9.37 5.28
N LYS A 69 -2.69 10.23 6.28
CA LYS A 69 -2.88 11.67 6.07
C LYS A 69 -1.56 12.41 5.89
N GLU A 70 -0.55 12.05 6.67
CA GLU A 70 0.78 12.68 6.63
C GLU A 70 1.51 12.34 5.32
N GLU A 71 1.43 11.08 4.87
CA GLU A 71 1.96 10.68 3.57
C GLU A 71 1.13 11.20 2.40
N TRP A 72 -0.20 11.40 2.54
CA TRP A 72 -1.02 11.98 1.47
C TRP A 72 -0.62 13.43 1.18
N ASP A 73 -0.44 14.24 2.24
CA ASP A 73 0.02 15.63 2.11
C ASP A 73 1.46 15.68 1.57
N THR A 74 2.36 14.84 2.08
CA THR A 74 3.74 14.73 1.61
C THR A 74 3.82 14.32 0.14
N PHE A 75 3.01 13.34 -0.29
CA PHE A 75 2.92 12.89 -1.68
C PHE A 75 2.39 14.01 -2.59
N HIS A 76 1.29 14.67 -2.24
CA HIS A 76 0.74 15.74 -3.06
C HIS A 76 1.72 16.90 -3.23
N GLN A 77 2.44 17.29 -2.16
CA GLN A 77 3.48 18.33 -2.25
C GLN A 77 4.70 17.91 -3.07
N ALA A 78 5.11 16.64 -3.02
CA ALA A 78 6.30 16.15 -3.72
C ALA A 78 6.07 15.79 -5.20
N TYR A 79 4.82 15.49 -5.58
CA TYR A 79 4.47 14.99 -6.92
C TYR A 79 3.43 15.83 -7.67
N ASP A 80 3.07 17.05 -7.22
CA ASP A 80 2.07 17.92 -7.89
C ASP A 80 2.33 18.08 -9.41
N ASP A 81 3.60 18.26 -9.80
CA ASP A 81 4.05 18.33 -11.22
C ASP A 81 3.72 17.07 -12.05
N HIS A 82 3.32 15.97 -11.42
CA HIS A 82 2.97 14.68 -12.04
C HIS A 82 1.46 14.44 -12.09
N ARG A 83 0.64 15.34 -11.52
CA ARG A 83 -0.83 15.23 -11.47
C ARG A 83 -1.46 14.98 -12.84
N ASP A 84 -0.97 15.68 -13.86
CA ASP A 84 -1.49 15.63 -15.23
C ASP A 84 -1.05 14.38 -16.01
N THR A 85 -0.45 13.38 -15.35
CA THR A 85 -0.13 12.09 -15.98
C THR A 85 -1.41 11.32 -16.26
N LEU A 86 -1.70 11.06 -17.54
CA LEU A 86 -2.99 10.54 -18.04
C LEU A 86 -3.59 9.39 -17.21
N ALA A 87 -2.76 8.43 -16.78
CA ALA A 87 -3.20 7.22 -16.10
C ALA A 87 -3.64 7.41 -14.63
N LEU A 88 -3.37 8.57 -14.00
CA LEU A 88 -3.69 8.83 -12.59
C LEU A 88 -4.47 10.14 -12.38
N ALA A 89 -4.47 11.07 -13.34
CA ALA A 89 -5.19 12.33 -13.25
C ALA A 89 -6.68 12.20 -12.80
N PRO A 90 -7.48 11.20 -13.26
CA PRO A 90 -8.88 11.05 -12.83
C PRO A 90 -9.06 10.70 -11.34
N VAL A 91 -8.04 10.12 -10.71
CA VAL A 91 -8.09 9.57 -9.34
C VAL A 91 -7.05 10.18 -8.40
N TRP A 92 -6.35 11.23 -8.84
CA TRP A 92 -5.22 11.84 -8.13
C TRP A 92 -5.51 12.13 -6.65
N ASP A 93 -6.54 12.94 -6.40
CA ASP A 93 -6.95 13.35 -5.05
C ASP A 93 -7.53 12.17 -4.21
N ARG A 94 -7.76 10.99 -4.84
CA ARG A 94 -8.25 9.74 -4.25
C ARG A 94 -7.16 8.67 -4.07
N LEU A 95 -5.90 8.96 -4.38
CA LEU A 95 -4.78 8.04 -4.15
C LEU A 95 -4.53 7.90 -2.64
N VAL A 96 -4.42 6.66 -2.14
CA VAL A 96 -4.30 6.38 -0.69
C VAL A 96 -2.95 5.74 -0.35
N PRO A 97 -2.05 6.41 0.38
CA PRO A 97 -0.84 5.78 0.90
C PRO A 97 -1.16 4.56 1.79
N TRP A 98 -0.46 3.44 1.61
CA TRP A 98 -0.68 2.24 2.43
C TRP A 98 0.58 1.63 3.02
N ALA A 99 1.74 2.01 2.51
CA ALA A 99 3.05 1.67 3.06
C ALA A 99 4.10 2.68 2.57
N TYR A 100 5.18 2.87 3.33
CA TYR A 100 6.32 3.70 2.94
C TYR A 100 7.63 2.95 3.06
N HIS A 101 8.60 3.28 2.21
CA HIS A 101 9.94 2.72 2.26
C HIS A 101 10.82 3.57 3.19
N ASP A 102 11.25 2.96 4.29
CA ASP A 102 11.94 3.61 5.41
C ASP A 102 13.30 4.27 5.05
N TRP A 103 14.02 3.70 4.09
CA TRP A 103 15.35 4.14 3.69
C TRP A 103 15.39 5.18 2.57
N ASN A 104 14.58 5.02 1.51
CA ASN A 104 14.65 5.88 0.33
C ASN A 104 13.47 6.88 0.23
N GLY A 105 12.40 6.66 1.02
CA GLY A 105 11.20 7.48 1.08
C GLY A 105 10.23 7.29 -0.08
N ASP A 106 10.32 6.19 -0.83
CA ASP A 106 9.28 5.81 -1.80
C ASP A 106 7.95 5.52 -1.06
N VAL A 107 6.82 5.89 -1.67
CA VAL A 107 5.48 5.68 -1.10
C VAL A 107 4.69 4.71 -1.98
N CYS A 108 4.07 3.71 -1.34
CA CYS A 108 3.13 2.82 -2.00
C CYS A 108 1.71 3.32 -1.81
N LEU A 109 1.00 3.47 -2.93
CA LEU A 109 -0.33 4.03 -3.03
C LEU A 109 -1.32 2.95 -3.49
N LEU A 110 -2.54 2.97 -2.96
CA LEU A 110 -3.69 2.27 -3.51
C LEU A 110 -4.31 3.20 -4.55
N VAL A 111 -4.46 2.68 -5.76
CA VAL A 111 -5.14 3.36 -6.87
C VAL A 111 -6.57 2.83 -6.90
N PRO A 112 -7.59 3.66 -6.63
CA PRO A 112 -8.98 3.22 -6.73
C PRO A 112 -9.34 2.91 -8.19
N PRO A 113 -10.37 2.08 -8.44
CA PRO A 113 -10.89 1.87 -9.78
C PRO A 113 -11.21 3.22 -10.46
N ILE A 114 -10.80 3.34 -11.72
CA ILE A 114 -11.10 4.50 -12.55
C ILE A 114 -12.45 4.22 -13.20
N GLU A 115 -13.43 5.10 -12.99
CA GLU A 115 -14.71 5.04 -13.68
C GLU A 115 -14.51 5.59 -15.10
N ASP A 116 -14.36 4.69 -16.05
CA ASP A 116 -14.15 5.01 -17.45
C ASP A 116 -15.48 5.15 -18.21
N ASP A 117 -15.64 6.23 -18.98
CA ASP A 117 -16.69 6.34 -20.01
C ASP A 117 -16.23 5.72 -21.36
N ASP A 118 -14.92 5.45 -21.49
CA ASP A 118 -14.23 5.09 -22.76
C ASP A 118 -13.54 3.70 -22.79
N GLY A 119 -13.17 3.12 -21.64
CA GLY A 119 -12.68 1.74 -21.50
C GLY A 119 -11.17 1.50 -21.71
N GLU A 120 -10.31 2.46 -21.37
CA GLU A 120 -8.83 2.34 -21.39
C GLU A 120 -8.19 2.27 -19.97
N GLY A 121 -8.98 2.14 -18.91
CA GLY A 121 -8.55 2.04 -17.51
C GLY A 121 -8.18 0.63 -17.04
N PHE A 122 -7.73 0.56 -15.77
CA PHE A 122 -7.62 -0.71 -15.04
C PHE A 122 -9.05 -1.21 -14.77
N GLY A 123 -9.42 -2.31 -15.41
CA GLY A 123 -10.82 -2.67 -15.69
C GLY A 123 -11.80 -2.56 -14.51
N ASP A 124 -13.03 -2.15 -14.85
CA ASP A 124 -14.16 -1.84 -13.97
C ASP A 124 -14.13 -2.64 -12.64
N ASP A 125 -14.09 -1.91 -11.52
CA ASP A 125 -14.00 -2.38 -10.12
C ASP A 125 -12.63 -2.91 -9.60
N GLU A 126 -11.56 -3.04 -10.40
CA GLU A 126 -10.26 -3.51 -9.87
C GLU A 126 -9.34 -2.37 -9.34
N TRP A 127 -8.99 -2.45 -8.05
CA TRP A 127 -7.97 -1.58 -7.45
C TRP A 127 -6.57 -1.98 -7.93
N ALA A 128 -5.72 -0.98 -8.16
CA ALA A 128 -4.31 -1.17 -8.51
C ALA A 128 -3.37 -0.65 -7.40
N VAL A 129 -2.07 -0.92 -7.53
CA VAL A 129 -1.02 -0.38 -6.65
C VAL A 129 -0.10 0.54 -7.45
N ALA A 130 0.24 1.71 -6.92
CA ALA A 130 1.29 2.55 -7.48
C ALA A 130 2.47 2.69 -6.51
N VAL A 131 3.68 2.83 -7.06
CA VAL A 131 4.90 3.18 -6.32
C VAL A 131 5.38 4.53 -6.80
N ALA A 132 5.39 5.52 -5.90
CA ALA A 132 5.93 6.85 -6.14
C ALA A 132 7.41 6.88 -5.70
N TYR A 133 8.32 6.98 -6.65
CA TYR A 133 9.77 6.92 -6.41
C TYR A 133 10.35 8.28 -6.03
N ARG A 134 10.83 8.42 -4.79
CA ARG A 134 11.24 9.73 -4.25
C ARG A 134 12.58 10.22 -4.79
N GLN A 135 13.50 9.30 -5.05
CA GLN A 135 14.85 9.62 -5.54
C GLN A 135 14.89 9.92 -7.05
N CYS A 136 13.81 9.60 -7.77
CA CYS A 136 13.64 9.87 -9.20
C CYS A 136 12.15 10.06 -9.44
N PRO A 137 11.62 11.31 -9.33
CA PRO A 137 10.20 11.60 -9.36
C PRO A 137 9.51 10.96 -10.56
N ARG A 138 8.81 9.87 -10.27
CA ARG A 138 8.08 9.03 -11.21
C ARG A 138 7.12 8.18 -10.40
N ILE A 139 5.94 7.95 -10.95
CA ILE A 139 4.98 7.01 -10.39
C ILE A 139 4.90 5.81 -11.35
N GLU A 140 4.93 4.60 -10.81
CA GLU A 140 4.79 3.35 -11.56
C GLU A 140 3.59 2.57 -11.04
N VAL A 141 2.66 2.26 -11.93
CA VAL A 141 1.45 1.51 -11.60
C VAL A 141 1.67 0.02 -11.87
N PHE A 142 1.10 -0.80 -10.98
CA PHE A 142 1.08 -2.25 -10.99
C PHE A 142 -0.40 -2.67 -10.97
N GLU A 143 -0.82 -3.41 -11.99
CA GLU A 143 -2.20 -3.88 -12.12
C GLU A 143 -2.56 -4.86 -10.98
N GLY A 144 -3.80 -4.75 -10.50
CA GLY A 144 -4.33 -5.56 -9.40
C GLY A 144 -3.92 -5.09 -8.00
N GLY A 145 -4.64 -5.61 -7.01
CA GLY A 145 -4.51 -5.22 -5.61
C GLY A 145 -3.17 -5.57 -4.94
N VAL A 146 -3.04 -5.23 -3.67
CA VAL A 146 -1.81 -5.43 -2.87
C VAL A 146 -1.34 -6.89 -2.87
N GLY A 147 -2.26 -7.85 -2.95
CA GLY A 147 -1.95 -9.26 -3.10
C GLY A 147 -1.26 -9.60 -4.43
N ALA A 148 -1.65 -8.97 -5.54
CA ALA A 148 -1.02 -9.14 -6.86
C ALA A 148 0.34 -8.44 -6.91
N PHE A 149 0.44 -7.23 -6.34
CA PHE A 149 1.70 -6.51 -6.15
C PHE A 149 2.73 -7.32 -5.35
N LEU A 150 2.37 -7.79 -4.15
CA LEU A 150 3.27 -8.59 -3.32
C LEU A 150 3.64 -9.93 -3.99
N THR A 151 2.72 -10.56 -4.72
CA THR A 151 3.04 -11.76 -5.52
C THR A 151 4.06 -11.45 -6.62
N THR A 152 3.92 -10.32 -7.31
CA THR A 152 4.86 -9.88 -8.35
C THR A 152 6.26 -9.63 -7.80
N VAL A 153 6.34 -8.96 -6.64
CA VAL A 153 7.58 -8.54 -5.99
C VAL A 153 8.30 -9.70 -5.27
N LEU A 154 7.57 -10.57 -4.56
CA LEU A 154 8.13 -11.69 -3.80
C LEU A 154 8.23 -13.00 -4.58
N GLY A 155 7.36 -13.22 -5.56
CA GLY A 155 7.25 -14.46 -6.32
C GLY A 155 8.27 -14.60 -7.45
N GLY A 156 9.07 -13.56 -7.73
CA GLY A 156 10.11 -13.59 -8.76
C GLY A 156 9.61 -13.39 -10.19
N GLY A 157 8.47 -12.72 -10.37
CA GLY A 157 7.91 -12.40 -11.68
C GLY A 157 8.64 -11.23 -12.36
N ARG A 158 8.21 -9.99 -12.06
CA ARG A 158 8.87 -8.75 -12.52
C ARG A 158 10.14 -8.44 -11.72
N GLY A 159 10.22 -8.96 -10.49
CA GLY A 159 11.23 -8.58 -9.51
C GLY A 159 10.78 -7.40 -8.65
N LEU A 160 11.71 -6.90 -7.84
CA LEU A 160 11.49 -5.73 -6.97
C LEU A 160 11.32 -4.43 -7.78
N PRO A 161 10.62 -3.42 -7.25
CA PRO A 161 10.60 -2.07 -7.81
C PRO A 161 12.02 -1.50 -7.96
N THR A 162 12.18 -0.52 -8.85
CA THR A 162 13.52 -0.03 -9.23
C THR A 162 14.22 0.62 -8.03
N GLY A 163 15.39 0.10 -7.67
CA GLY A 163 16.19 0.61 -6.54
C GLY A 163 15.91 -0.05 -5.20
N TRP A 164 14.88 -0.90 -5.09
CA TRP A 164 14.56 -1.58 -3.83
C TRP A 164 15.55 -2.74 -3.54
N PRO A 165 16.00 -2.91 -2.29
CA PRO A 165 16.98 -3.94 -1.92
C PRO A 165 16.37 -5.36 -1.88
N GLY A 166 17.09 -6.32 -2.45
CA GLY A 166 16.70 -7.74 -2.47
C GLY A 166 17.32 -8.60 -1.36
N GLY A 167 16.77 -9.79 -1.15
CA GLY A 167 17.30 -10.81 -0.23
C GLY A 167 17.04 -10.55 1.27
N LEU A 168 16.24 -9.53 1.59
CA LEU A 168 15.85 -9.17 2.96
C LEU A 168 14.72 -10.05 3.51
N ARG A 169 14.42 -9.89 4.82
CA ARG A 169 13.31 -10.60 5.48
C ARG A 169 11.98 -10.20 4.83
N ARG A 170 11.16 -11.18 4.45
CA ARG A 170 9.86 -10.92 3.82
C ARG A 170 8.89 -10.18 4.74
N TRP A 171 8.95 -10.49 6.04
CA TRP A 171 8.17 -9.88 7.10
C TRP A 171 9.00 -9.82 8.40
N GLN A 172 8.82 -8.76 9.17
CA GLN A 172 9.33 -8.60 10.53
C GLN A 172 8.45 -7.61 11.31
N SER A 173 8.05 -7.95 12.53
CA SER A 173 7.39 -7.00 13.44
C SER A 173 8.22 -5.74 13.67
N VAL A 174 7.58 -4.57 13.76
CA VAL A 174 8.21 -3.40 14.41
C VAL A 174 8.46 -3.70 15.89
N ASP A 175 9.60 -3.25 16.39
CA ASP A 175 10.00 -3.41 17.78
C ASP A 175 9.06 -2.63 18.71
N GLY A 176 8.55 -3.28 19.76
CA GLY A 176 7.58 -2.67 20.68
C GLY A 176 6.15 -2.54 20.12
N SER A 177 5.83 -3.21 19.00
CA SER A 177 4.47 -3.31 18.47
C SER A 177 3.42 -3.64 19.56
N PRO A 178 2.30 -2.89 19.65
CA PRO A 178 1.23 -3.17 20.61
C PRO A 178 0.33 -4.36 20.21
N LEU A 179 0.67 -5.08 19.13
CA LEU A 179 -0.15 -6.13 18.51
C LEU A 179 0.39 -7.56 18.73
N ILE A 180 1.52 -7.69 19.43
CA ILE A 180 2.18 -8.94 19.81
C ILE A 180 2.10 -9.13 21.33
#